data_AF-A0A1H8PQ38-F1
#
_entry.id   AF-A0A1H8PQ38-F1
#
_cell.length_a   1.000
_cell.length_b   1.000
_cell.length_c   1.000
_cell.angle_alpha   90.00
_cell.angle_beta   90.00
_cell.angle_gamma   90.00
#
_symmetry.space_group_name_H-M   'P 1'
#
loop_
_entity.id
_entity.type
_entity.pdbx_description
1 polymer ?
#
loop_
_entity_poly.entity_id
_entity_poly.type
_entity_poly.pdbx_seq_one_letter_code
_entity_poly.pdbx_strand_id
1 'polypeptide(L)'
;MKLSPRDEIRLWQKAVKLTREAEAVWAVRGPRGFTGRRDSARFMRVALRAETALFRLACVDVDDLGPRFAYGTILSRRSATSLQAEGWMLARSALAGARGALWAFDRSGISVGEPDRIRSLAEAPPVEFPLLTKDGVNGIVHGDDRLASAANARLELADRLVRFGPSPGRDELTPEVLDATFRVRDPIGAVEQSLAEKCRVASCRGHGPEAEARILVAEAELVYRVLADLGGRYGPDDLKTARERGALVLKQLPLR
;
A
#
# COMPACT_ATOMS: atom_id res chain seq x y z
N MET A 1 4.05 -7.39 -20.10
CA MET A 1 5.37 -8.04 -20.30
C MET A 1 5.15 -9.54 -20.39
N LYS A 2 5.68 -10.27 -21.37
CA LYS A 2 5.57 -11.75 -21.39
C LYS A 2 6.91 -12.36 -20.97
N LEU A 3 6.93 -13.06 -19.83
CA LEU A 3 8.09 -13.84 -19.39
C LEU A 3 8.05 -15.23 -20.03
N SER A 4 9.20 -15.90 -20.11
CA SER A 4 9.20 -17.33 -20.42
C SER A 4 8.58 -18.11 -19.24
N PRO A 5 7.90 -19.25 -19.47
CA PRO A 5 7.32 -20.03 -18.39
C PRO A 5 8.33 -20.43 -17.31
N ARG A 6 9.59 -20.70 -17.70
CA ARG A 6 10.66 -21.04 -16.74
C ARG A 6 11.07 -19.85 -15.88
N ASP A 7 11.12 -18.65 -16.44
CA ASP A 7 11.49 -17.44 -15.71
C ASP A 7 10.38 -16.99 -14.77
N GLU A 8 9.12 -17.14 -15.20
CA GLU A 8 7.96 -16.89 -14.37
C GLU A 8 7.93 -17.80 -13.14
N ILE A 9 8.12 -19.11 -13.30
CA ILE A 9 8.21 -20.06 -12.17
C ILE A 9 9.31 -19.67 -11.19
N ARG A 10 10.51 -19.33 -11.68
CA ARG A 10 11.63 -18.91 -10.83
C ARG A 10 11.34 -17.61 -10.08
N LEU A 11 10.69 -16.66 -10.74
CA LEU A 11 10.30 -15.40 -10.14
C LEU A 11 9.25 -15.61 -9.03
N TRP A 12 8.25 -16.46 -9.27
CA TRP A 12 7.27 -16.88 -8.28
C TRP A 12 7.91 -17.52 -7.06
N GLN A 13 8.75 -18.54 -7.24
CA GLN A 13 9.46 -19.20 -6.14
C GLN A 13 10.29 -18.22 -5.31
N LYS A 14 10.98 -17.29 -5.98
CA LYS A 14 11.76 -16.24 -5.32
C LYS A 14 10.88 -15.27 -4.53
N ALA A 15 9.78 -14.80 -5.11
CA ALA A 15 8.84 -13.89 -4.45
C ALA A 15 8.23 -14.55 -3.21
N VAL A 16 7.79 -15.80 -3.31
CA VAL A 16 7.26 -16.58 -2.19
C VAL A 16 8.28 -16.67 -1.05
N LYS A 17 9.51 -17.09 -1.36
CA LYS A 17 10.58 -17.20 -0.36
C LYS A 17 10.85 -15.87 0.35
N LEU A 18 11.07 -14.79 -0.40
CA LEU A 18 11.45 -13.51 0.16
C LEU A 18 10.34 -12.87 1.01
N THR A 19 9.09 -13.05 0.59
CA THR A 19 7.94 -12.58 1.37
C THR A 19 7.84 -13.33 2.68
N ARG A 20 7.98 -14.66 2.69
CA ARG A 20 8.01 -15.46 3.94
C ARG A 20 9.13 -15.03 4.87
N GLU A 21 10.33 -14.73 4.34
CA GLU A 21 11.43 -14.19 5.14
C GLU A 21 11.06 -12.82 5.75
N ALA A 22 10.42 -11.93 4.98
CA ALA A 22 9.99 -10.62 5.46
C ALA A 22 8.91 -10.75 6.55
N GLU A 23 7.92 -11.62 6.35
CA GLU A 23 6.86 -11.94 7.32
C GLU A 23 7.44 -12.47 8.64
N ALA A 24 8.39 -13.40 8.56
CA ALA A 24 9.03 -13.96 9.75
C ALA A 24 9.79 -12.90 10.56
N VAL A 25 10.47 -11.96 9.90
CA VAL A 25 11.14 -10.84 10.58
C VAL A 25 10.11 -9.84 11.11
N TRP A 26 9.01 -9.60 10.40
CA TRP A 26 7.95 -8.72 10.88
C TRP A 26 7.24 -9.26 12.14
N ALA A 27 7.05 -10.57 12.22
CA ALA A 27 6.35 -11.22 13.32
C ALA A 27 7.01 -11.01 14.70
N VAL A 28 8.30 -10.67 14.75
CA VAL A 28 9.01 -10.36 16.00
C VAL A 28 8.85 -8.90 16.45
N ARG A 29 8.12 -8.07 15.70
CA ARG A 29 7.87 -6.66 16.02
C ARG A 29 6.93 -6.55 17.22
N GLY A 30 7.31 -5.77 18.23
CA GLY A 30 6.45 -5.46 19.37
C GLY A 30 5.38 -4.39 19.07
N PRO A 31 4.50 -4.08 20.05
CA PRO A 31 3.46 -3.06 19.90
C PRO A 31 4.00 -1.65 19.58
N ARG A 32 5.21 -1.34 20.07
CA ARG A 32 5.90 -0.05 19.84
C ARG A 32 6.83 -0.06 18.62
N GLY A 33 6.84 -1.13 17.83
CA GLY A 33 7.76 -1.30 16.70
C GLY A 33 8.92 -2.24 16.99
N PHE A 34 9.95 -2.17 16.14
CA PHE A 34 11.18 -2.93 16.36
C PHE A 34 11.97 -2.30 17.51
N THR A 35 12.31 -3.10 18.51
CA THR A 35 13.06 -2.64 19.69
C THR A 35 14.56 -2.47 19.41
N GLY A 36 15.09 -3.12 18.36
CA GLY A 36 16.49 -3.03 17.96
C GLY A 36 16.71 -2.47 16.56
N ARG A 37 17.70 -1.57 16.40
CA ARG A 37 18.16 -1.07 15.09
C ARG A 37 18.52 -2.20 14.11
N ARG A 38 19.05 -3.32 14.62
CA ARG A 38 19.45 -4.49 13.81
C ARG A 38 18.25 -5.20 13.17
N ASP A 39 17.14 -5.34 13.89
CA ASP A 39 15.95 -6.04 13.37
C ASP A 39 15.19 -5.19 12.36
N SER A 40 15.09 -3.87 12.62
CA SER A 40 14.57 -2.92 11.63
C SER A 40 15.40 -2.95 10.34
N ALA A 41 16.73 -2.86 10.44
CA ALA A 41 17.61 -2.94 9.27
C ALA A 41 17.56 -4.32 8.56
N ARG A 42 17.34 -5.40 9.31
CA ARG A 42 17.12 -6.75 8.74
C ARG A 42 15.80 -6.79 7.98
N PHE A 43 14.71 -6.30 8.56
CA PHE A 43 13.40 -6.23 7.92
C PHE A 43 13.49 -5.43 6.62
N MET A 44 14.00 -4.19 6.67
CA MET A 44 14.14 -3.32 5.50
C MET A 44 14.88 -3.99 4.34
N ARG A 45 15.99 -4.68 4.62
CA ARG A 45 16.76 -5.39 3.59
C ARG A 45 15.98 -6.52 2.92
N VAL A 46 15.22 -7.29 3.69
CA VAL A 46 14.42 -8.41 3.14
C VAL A 46 13.17 -7.88 2.44
N ALA A 47 12.50 -6.89 3.01
CA ALA A 47 11.33 -6.21 2.44
C ALA A 47 11.63 -5.64 1.05
N LEU A 48 12.71 -4.87 0.88
CA LEU A 48 13.10 -4.31 -0.42
C LEU A 48 13.30 -5.39 -1.51
N ARG A 49 13.85 -6.55 -1.12
CA ARG A 49 14.04 -7.69 -2.04
C ARG A 49 12.71 -8.36 -2.39
N ALA A 50 11.83 -8.54 -1.40
CA ALA A 50 10.49 -9.08 -1.59
C ALA A 50 9.65 -8.16 -2.49
N GLU A 51 9.64 -6.86 -2.20
CA GLU A 51 8.98 -5.81 -2.98
C GLU A 51 9.35 -5.88 -4.45
N THR A 52 10.66 -5.93 -4.75
CA THR A 52 11.14 -6.00 -6.13
C THR A 52 10.64 -7.25 -6.86
N ALA A 53 10.60 -8.40 -6.19
CA ALA A 53 10.14 -9.64 -6.80
C ALA A 53 8.62 -9.64 -7.00
N LEU A 54 7.85 -9.21 -6.00
CA LEU A 54 6.40 -9.13 -6.04
C LEU A 54 5.91 -8.09 -7.05
N PHE A 55 6.55 -6.92 -7.11
CA PHE A 55 6.23 -5.88 -8.08
C PHE A 55 6.35 -6.38 -9.52
N ARG A 56 7.40 -7.16 -9.82
CA ARG A 56 7.58 -7.74 -11.15
C ARG A 56 6.48 -8.73 -11.51
N LEU A 57 6.06 -9.57 -10.57
CA LEU A 57 4.91 -10.47 -10.77
C LEU A 57 3.63 -9.68 -11.02
N ALA A 58 3.36 -8.66 -10.19
CA ALA A 58 2.23 -7.77 -10.35
C ALA A 58 2.22 -7.00 -11.69
N CYS A 59 3.36 -6.86 -12.37
CA CYS A 59 3.45 -6.23 -13.70
C CYS A 59 3.44 -7.24 -14.87
N VAL A 60 3.57 -8.55 -14.60
CA VAL A 60 3.33 -9.58 -15.61
C VAL A 60 1.85 -9.64 -15.93
N ASP A 61 1.02 -9.71 -14.87
CA ASP A 61 -0.43 -9.63 -14.93
C ASP A 61 -0.92 -8.66 -13.84
N VAL A 62 -1.37 -7.48 -14.27
CA VAL A 62 -1.86 -6.42 -13.36
C VAL A 62 -3.23 -6.72 -12.77
N ASP A 63 -3.94 -7.70 -13.35
CA ASP A 63 -5.23 -8.17 -12.87
C ASP A 63 -5.08 -9.36 -11.90
N ASP A 64 -3.90 -9.96 -11.79
CA ASP A 64 -3.59 -10.90 -10.70
C ASP A 64 -3.47 -10.15 -9.37
N LEU A 65 -4.52 -10.29 -8.58
CA LEU A 65 -4.69 -9.61 -7.30
C LEU A 65 -3.79 -10.17 -6.20
N GLY A 66 -3.32 -11.41 -6.36
CA GLY A 66 -2.50 -12.08 -5.35
C GLY A 66 -1.15 -11.38 -5.13
N PRO A 67 -0.28 -11.29 -6.15
CA PRO A 67 1.01 -10.62 -6.06
C PRO A 67 0.87 -9.14 -5.69
N ARG A 68 -0.16 -8.47 -6.20
CA ARG A 68 -0.46 -7.07 -5.86
C ARG A 68 -0.76 -6.90 -4.39
N PHE A 69 -1.65 -7.73 -3.83
CA PHE A 69 -2.02 -7.62 -2.43
C PHE A 69 -0.83 -7.85 -1.49
N ALA A 70 0.00 -8.86 -1.77
CA ALA A 70 1.21 -9.10 -0.99
C ALA A 70 2.24 -7.97 -1.15
N TYR A 71 2.39 -7.42 -2.36
CA TYR A 71 3.24 -6.25 -2.59
C TYR A 71 2.79 -5.05 -1.74
N GLY A 72 1.49 -4.76 -1.74
CA GLY A 72 0.90 -3.69 -0.92
C GLY A 72 1.14 -3.89 0.57
N THR A 73 0.98 -5.13 1.05
CA THR A 73 1.20 -5.49 2.45
C THR A 73 2.65 -5.25 2.89
N ILE A 74 3.62 -5.70 2.09
CA ILE A 74 5.04 -5.45 2.41
C ILE A 74 5.36 -3.96 2.38
N LEU A 75 4.83 -3.21 1.41
CA LEU A 75 5.05 -1.77 1.32
C LEU A 75 4.45 -0.99 2.49
N SER A 76 3.23 -1.30 2.94
CA SER A 76 2.63 -0.67 4.13
C SER A 76 3.50 -0.92 5.37
N ARG A 77 4.01 -2.14 5.52
CA ARG A 77 4.90 -2.50 6.64
C ARG A 77 6.23 -1.77 6.56
N ARG A 78 6.84 -1.69 5.37
CA ARG A 78 8.04 -0.88 5.14
C ARG A 78 7.79 0.59 5.45
N SER A 79 6.68 1.15 5.00
CA SER A 79 6.31 2.55 5.31
C SER A 79 6.24 2.78 6.82
N ALA A 80 5.60 1.88 7.56
CA ALA A 80 5.53 1.94 9.01
C ALA A 80 6.90 1.79 9.69
N THR A 81 7.79 0.93 9.19
CA THR A 81 9.17 0.82 9.70
C THR A 81 9.98 2.09 9.43
N SER A 82 9.88 2.66 8.24
CA SER A 82 10.60 3.88 7.88
C SER A 82 10.14 5.09 8.71
N LEU A 83 8.87 5.13 9.15
CA LEU A 83 8.38 6.16 10.07
C LEU A 83 9.09 6.14 11.44
N GLN A 84 9.51 4.95 11.90
CA GLN A 84 10.13 4.75 13.22
C GLN A 84 11.61 5.15 13.24
N ALA A 85 12.19 5.51 12.09
CA ALA A 85 13.60 5.79 11.95
C ALA A 85 13.83 7.29 11.63
N GLU A 86 14.84 7.87 12.26
CA GLU A 86 15.20 9.28 12.09
C GLU A 86 15.90 9.51 10.75
N GLY A 87 15.48 10.53 10.00
CA GLY A 87 16.17 11.01 8.81
C GLY A 87 15.27 11.29 7.61
N TRP A 88 15.59 12.34 6.85
CA TRP A 88 14.81 12.80 5.70
C TRP A 88 14.65 11.74 4.59
N MET A 89 15.69 10.93 4.33
CA MET A 89 15.59 9.82 3.37
C MET A 89 14.58 8.76 3.81
N LEU A 90 14.50 8.46 5.11
CA LEU A 90 13.55 7.48 5.66
C LEU A 90 12.13 8.03 5.66
N ALA A 91 11.96 9.33 5.90
CA ALA A 91 10.69 10.03 5.70
C ALA A 91 10.17 9.91 4.26
N ARG A 92 11.04 10.14 3.25
CA ARG A 92 10.69 9.94 1.83
C ARG A 92 10.37 8.50 1.52
N SER A 93 11.17 7.57 2.03
CA SER A 93 10.95 6.12 1.89
C SER A 93 9.59 5.71 2.47
N ALA A 94 9.20 6.29 3.62
CA ALA A 94 7.90 6.05 4.24
C ALA A 94 6.74 6.53 3.35
N LEU A 95 6.86 7.72 2.77
CA LEU A 95 5.85 8.27 1.86
C LEU A 95 5.77 7.46 0.55
N ALA A 96 6.91 7.10 -0.04
CA ALA A 96 6.98 6.27 -1.23
C ALA A 96 6.35 4.88 -0.99
N GLY A 97 6.63 4.28 0.16
CA GLY A 97 6.02 3.02 0.59
C GLY A 97 4.50 3.13 0.70
N ALA A 98 3.98 4.18 1.32
CA ALA A 98 2.53 4.41 1.44
C ALA A 98 1.85 4.60 0.08
N ARG A 99 2.45 5.37 -0.82
CA ARG A 99 1.93 5.55 -2.20
C ARG A 99 1.96 4.25 -3.00
N GLY A 100 3.02 3.45 -2.89
CA GLY A 100 3.09 2.15 -3.55
C GLY A 100 2.09 1.15 -2.97
N ALA A 101 1.83 1.18 -1.66
CA ALA A 101 0.81 0.36 -1.04
C ALA A 101 -0.59 0.74 -1.55
N LEU A 102 -0.88 2.03 -1.63
CA LEU A 102 -2.14 2.51 -2.20
C LEU A 102 -2.29 2.07 -3.67
N TRP A 103 -1.26 2.17 -4.51
CA TRP A 103 -1.30 1.62 -5.87
C TRP A 103 -1.64 0.12 -5.90
N ALA A 104 -1.02 -0.63 -5.00
CA ALA A 104 -1.13 -2.08 -4.97
C ALA A 104 -2.57 -2.50 -4.65
N PHE A 105 -3.19 -1.84 -3.67
CA PHE A 105 -4.55 -2.10 -3.23
C PHE A 105 -5.63 -1.43 -4.09
N ASP A 106 -5.37 -0.21 -4.59
CA ASP A 106 -6.31 0.55 -5.40
C ASP A 106 -6.23 0.12 -6.85
N ARG A 107 -7.17 -0.75 -7.25
CA ARG A 107 -7.37 -1.12 -8.65
C ARG A 107 -8.07 0.02 -9.38
N SER A 108 -7.30 1.03 -9.80
CA SER A 108 -7.62 1.97 -10.90
C SER A 108 -9.10 2.39 -11.02
N GLY A 109 -9.74 2.76 -9.90
CA GLY A 109 -11.13 3.24 -9.95
C GLY A 109 -11.99 3.11 -8.71
N ILE A 110 -11.44 2.89 -7.50
CA ILE A 110 -12.15 3.32 -6.28
C ILE A 110 -12.28 4.87 -6.27
N SER A 111 -11.51 5.55 -7.13
CA SER A 111 -11.32 6.99 -7.23
C SER A 111 -12.51 7.83 -7.71
N VAL A 112 -13.75 7.33 -7.67
CA VAL A 112 -14.94 8.15 -8.02
C VAL A 112 -15.98 8.20 -6.90
N GLY A 113 -15.73 7.54 -5.77
CA GLY A 113 -16.64 7.63 -4.63
C GLY A 113 -18.07 7.17 -4.94
N GLU A 114 -18.23 6.29 -5.93
CA GLU A 114 -19.52 5.70 -6.29
C GLU A 114 -19.82 4.53 -5.34
N PRO A 115 -20.81 4.66 -4.44
CA PRO A 115 -21.12 3.61 -3.47
C PRO A 115 -21.42 2.27 -4.14
N ASP A 116 -22.10 2.28 -5.29
CA ASP A 116 -22.49 1.05 -6.00
C ASP A 116 -21.29 0.27 -6.54
N ARG A 117 -20.25 0.97 -7.02
CA ARG A 117 -19.00 0.34 -7.45
C ARG A 117 -18.27 -0.28 -6.26
N ILE A 118 -18.26 0.39 -5.10
CA ILE A 118 -17.68 -0.15 -3.87
C ILE A 118 -18.44 -1.42 -3.44
N ARG A 119 -19.78 -1.41 -3.49
CA ARG A 119 -20.61 -2.60 -3.19
C ARG A 119 -20.27 -3.77 -4.10
N SER A 120 -20.24 -3.56 -5.41
CA SER A 120 -19.91 -4.60 -6.40
C SER A 120 -18.51 -5.19 -6.17
N LEU A 121 -17.53 -4.37 -5.80
CA LEU A 121 -16.17 -4.83 -5.51
C LEU A 121 -16.07 -5.59 -4.18
N ALA A 122 -16.91 -5.27 -3.19
CA ALA A 122 -16.94 -5.95 -1.90
C ALA A 122 -17.41 -7.41 -2.05
N GLU A 123 -18.37 -7.64 -2.95
CA GLU A 123 -18.96 -8.94 -3.25
C GLU A 123 -18.14 -9.77 -4.25
N ALA A 124 -17.05 -9.22 -4.80
CA ALA A 124 -16.19 -9.93 -5.73
C ALA A 124 -15.62 -11.22 -5.08
N PRO A 125 -15.46 -12.31 -5.87
CA PRO A 125 -15.02 -13.59 -5.34
C PRO A 125 -13.66 -13.47 -4.64
N PRO A 126 -13.43 -14.29 -3.61
CA PRO A 126 -12.16 -14.30 -2.92
C PRO A 126 -11.03 -14.73 -3.85
N VAL A 127 -9.85 -14.19 -3.60
CA VAL A 127 -8.62 -14.55 -4.31
C VAL A 127 -7.75 -15.37 -3.38
N GLU A 128 -7.35 -16.54 -3.83
CA GLU A 128 -6.32 -17.32 -3.16
C GLU A 128 -4.94 -16.85 -3.60
N PHE A 129 -4.06 -16.65 -2.63
CA PHE A 129 -2.68 -16.35 -2.92
C PHE A 129 -1.74 -17.20 -2.06
N PRO A 130 -0.67 -17.82 -2.63
CA PRO A 130 0.24 -18.75 -1.92
C PRO A 130 1.08 -18.18 -0.75
N LEU A 131 0.67 -17.07 -0.17
CA LEU A 131 1.57 -16.13 0.51
C LEU A 131 0.94 -15.42 1.72
N LEU A 132 -0.26 -15.83 2.15
CA LEU A 132 -1.01 -15.10 3.17
C LEU A 132 -1.33 -15.87 4.45
N THR A 133 -0.69 -17.01 4.71
CA THR A 133 -0.82 -17.62 6.04
C THR A 133 0.51 -18.08 6.63
N LYS A 134 0.57 -18.02 7.96
CA LYS A 134 1.39 -18.89 8.78
C LYS A 134 1.18 -20.34 8.33
N ASP A 135 2.26 -21.12 8.30
CA ASP A 135 2.22 -22.58 8.12
C ASP A 135 1.95 -23.10 6.69
N GLY A 136 2.06 -22.24 5.66
CA GLY A 136 2.11 -22.70 4.27
C GLY A 136 0.76 -22.96 3.61
N VAL A 137 -0.33 -22.46 4.19
CA VAL A 137 -1.68 -22.45 3.57
C VAL A 137 -1.81 -21.23 2.63
N ASN A 138 -2.52 -21.38 1.52
CA ASN A 138 -2.89 -20.22 0.70
C ASN A 138 -3.75 -19.29 1.56
N GLY A 139 -3.44 -18.00 1.61
CA GLY A 139 -4.36 -17.09 2.27
C GLY A 139 -5.42 -16.61 1.30
N ILE A 140 -6.61 -16.44 1.84
CA ILE A 140 -7.81 -16.05 1.12
C ILE A 140 -8.01 -14.57 1.37
N VAL A 141 -8.06 -13.77 0.30
CA VAL A 141 -8.37 -12.34 0.39
C VAL A 141 -9.72 -12.08 -0.23
N HIS A 142 -10.64 -11.57 0.56
CA HIS A 142 -11.97 -11.23 0.08
C HIS A 142 -12.06 -9.81 -0.50
N GLY A 143 -13.12 -9.52 -1.25
CA GLY A 143 -13.34 -8.20 -1.87
C GLY A 143 -13.35 -7.05 -0.85
N ASP A 144 -14.13 -7.19 0.21
CA ASP A 144 -14.18 -6.26 1.34
C ASP A 144 -12.83 -6.06 2.05
N ASP A 145 -12.04 -7.12 2.27
CA ASP A 145 -10.69 -7.01 2.85
C ASP A 145 -9.74 -6.17 1.98
N ARG A 146 -9.87 -6.29 0.65
CA ARG A 146 -9.11 -5.47 -0.29
C ARG A 146 -9.55 -4.00 -0.23
N LEU A 147 -10.86 -3.75 -0.16
CA LEU A 147 -11.40 -2.39 -0.02
C LEU A 147 -10.97 -1.75 1.31
N ALA A 148 -11.06 -2.48 2.41
CA ALA A 148 -10.59 -2.03 3.71
C ALA A 148 -9.07 -1.78 3.71
N SER A 149 -8.28 -2.64 3.06
CA SER A 149 -6.83 -2.43 2.89
C SER A 149 -6.53 -1.18 2.06
N ALA A 150 -7.28 -0.93 0.99
CA ALA A 150 -7.16 0.28 0.18
C ALA A 150 -7.57 1.53 0.96
N ALA A 151 -8.62 1.47 1.79
CA ALA A 151 -9.04 2.57 2.67
C ALA A 151 -7.99 2.86 3.75
N ASN A 152 -7.40 1.82 4.34
CA ASN A 152 -6.29 1.96 5.28
C ASN A 152 -5.06 2.59 4.63
N ALA A 153 -4.71 2.17 3.41
CA ALA A 153 -3.59 2.77 2.68
C ALA A 153 -3.83 4.24 2.33
N ARG A 154 -5.09 4.65 2.07
CA ARG A 154 -5.46 6.07 1.93
C ARG A 154 -5.22 6.86 3.22
N LEU A 155 -5.68 6.35 4.36
CA LEU A 155 -5.47 6.99 5.67
C LEU A 155 -3.97 7.04 6.04
N GLU A 156 -3.22 5.97 5.77
CA GLU A 156 -1.77 5.95 5.96
C GLU A 156 -1.08 6.98 5.08
N LEU A 157 -1.41 7.04 3.79
CA LEU A 157 -0.86 8.04 2.89
C LEU A 157 -1.20 9.46 3.33
N ALA A 158 -2.45 9.71 3.73
CA ALA A 158 -2.87 11.01 4.25
C ALA A 158 -2.03 11.42 5.46
N ASP A 159 -1.87 10.55 6.47
CA ASP A 159 -1.01 10.81 7.64
C ASP A 159 0.45 11.11 7.23
N ARG A 160 1.00 10.37 6.24
CA ARG A 160 2.37 10.59 5.75
C ARG A 160 2.52 11.91 5.01
N LEU A 161 1.52 12.31 4.22
CA LEU A 161 1.53 13.60 3.51
C LEU A 161 1.56 14.77 4.49
N VAL A 162 0.78 14.69 5.57
CA VAL A 162 0.77 15.75 6.59
C VAL A 162 2.11 15.83 7.34
N ARG A 163 2.74 14.68 7.63
CA ARG A 163 4.01 14.65 8.37
C ARG A 163 5.22 15.09 7.55
N PHE A 164 5.24 14.79 6.26
CA PHE A 164 6.45 14.94 5.44
C PHE A 164 6.36 16.03 4.37
N GLY A 165 5.16 16.55 4.09
CA GLY A 165 4.95 17.75 3.26
C GLY A 165 5.73 17.76 1.94
N PRO A 166 5.66 16.70 1.12
CA PRO A 166 6.36 16.69 -0.17
C PRO A 166 5.89 17.84 -1.06
N SER A 167 6.73 18.30 -1.97
CA SER A 167 6.28 19.21 -3.02
C SER A 167 5.14 18.56 -3.84
N PRO A 168 4.16 19.33 -4.33
CA PRO A 168 3.12 18.77 -5.20
C PRO A 168 3.75 18.14 -6.44
N GLY A 169 3.50 16.86 -6.71
CA GLY A 169 3.91 16.23 -7.96
C GLY A 169 2.91 16.47 -9.09
N ARG A 170 3.37 16.18 -10.31
CA ARG A 170 2.53 16.18 -11.52
C ARG A 170 2.33 14.73 -12.00
N ASP A 171 1.08 14.46 -12.41
CA ASP A 171 0.55 13.22 -12.98
C ASP A 171 0.40 12.00 -12.06
N GLU A 172 -0.62 11.19 -12.39
CA GLU A 172 -0.86 9.88 -11.80
C GLU A 172 0.26 8.92 -12.20
N LEU A 173 0.63 8.05 -11.27
CA LEU A 173 1.63 7.03 -11.54
C LEU A 173 1.01 5.77 -12.17
N THR A 174 1.33 5.49 -13.42
CA THR A 174 0.88 4.26 -14.09
C THR A 174 1.78 3.05 -13.74
N PRO A 175 1.28 1.81 -13.85
CA PRO A 175 2.09 0.59 -13.69
C PRO A 175 3.34 0.57 -14.58
N GLU A 176 3.21 1.05 -15.83
CA GLU A 176 4.29 1.08 -16.82
C GLU A 176 5.39 2.06 -16.41
N VAL A 177 5.00 3.22 -15.86
CA VAL A 177 5.95 4.22 -15.33
C VAL A 177 6.70 3.64 -14.12
N LEU A 178 6.00 2.94 -13.23
CA LEU A 178 6.63 2.27 -12.09
C LEU A 178 7.64 1.22 -12.54
N ASP A 179 7.27 0.34 -13.48
CA ASP A 179 8.13 -0.73 -13.96
C ASP A 179 9.36 -0.20 -14.70
N ALA A 180 9.19 0.83 -15.53
CA ALA A 180 10.32 1.52 -16.14
C ALA A 180 11.30 2.07 -15.10
N THR A 181 10.79 2.65 -14.00
CA THR A 181 11.63 3.26 -12.97
C THR A 181 12.40 2.19 -12.15
N PHE A 182 11.80 1.03 -11.89
CA PHE A 182 12.45 -0.09 -11.17
C PHE A 182 13.52 -0.84 -11.99
N ARG A 183 13.58 -0.66 -13.31
CA ARG A 183 14.52 -1.37 -14.20
C ARG A 183 15.89 -0.68 -14.35
N VAL A 184 16.01 0.58 -13.93
CA VAL A 184 17.28 1.32 -13.99
C VAL A 184 18.28 0.73 -12.98
N ARG A 185 19.58 0.74 -13.29
CA ARG A 185 20.59 -0.06 -12.56
C ARG A 185 21.05 0.55 -11.23
N ASP A 186 20.63 1.77 -10.90
CA ASP A 186 20.94 2.44 -9.61
C ASP A 186 19.84 3.42 -9.10
N PRO A 187 18.55 3.03 -8.92
CA PRO A 187 17.49 4.02 -8.86
C PRO A 187 16.65 3.96 -7.57
N ILE A 188 16.99 3.18 -6.53
CA ILE A 188 16.09 3.07 -5.36
C ILE A 188 15.77 4.45 -4.78
N GLY A 189 16.78 5.32 -4.64
CA GLY A 189 16.57 6.71 -4.21
C GLY A 189 15.74 7.54 -5.21
N ALA A 190 15.98 7.39 -6.51
CA ALA A 190 15.24 8.11 -7.56
C ALA A 190 13.78 7.64 -7.72
N VAL A 191 13.53 6.34 -7.55
CA VAL A 191 12.22 5.69 -7.50
C VAL A 191 11.47 6.17 -6.28
N GLU A 192 12.08 6.13 -5.10
CA GLU A 192 11.47 6.63 -3.87
C GLU A 192 11.18 8.13 -3.95
N GLN A 193 12.08 8.89 -4.56
CA GLN A 193 11.86 10.32 -4.84
C GLN A 193 10.64 10.53 -5.74
N SER A 194 10.61 9.89 -6.91
CA SER A 194 9.52 10.06 -7.87
C SER A 194 8.19 9.56 -7.30
N LEU A 195 8.21 8.46 -6.56
CA LEU A 195 7.02 7.91 -5.92
C LEU A 195 6.47 8.89 -4.90
N ALA A 196 7.31 9.39 -4.00
CA ALA A 196 6.91 10.32 -2.94
C ALA A 196 6.20 11.57 -3.49
N GLU A 197 6.63 12.06 -4.65
CA GLU A 197 6.10 13.27 -5.26
C GLU A 197 4.78 13.02 -6.02
N LYS A 198 4.57 11.86 -6.65
CA LYS A 198 3.44 11.61 -7.57
C LYS A 198 2.13 11.21 -6.91
N CYS A 199 1.03 11.69 -7.47
CA CYS A 199 -0.32 11.31 -7.04
C CYS A 199 -0.67 9.88 -7.45
N ARG A 200 -1.47 9.19 -6.63
CA ARG A 200 -1.88 7.79 -6.84
C ARG A 200 -3.32 7.58 -7.24
N VAL A 201 -4.21 8.57 -7.00
CA VAL A 201 -5.64 8.48 -7.28
C VAL A 201 -6.06 9.66 -8.15
N ALA A 202 -6.98 9.44 -9.08
CA ALA A 202 -7.39 10.46 -10.05
C ALA A 202 -8.00 11.70 -9.39
N SER A 203 -8.76 11.51 -8.30
CA SER A 203 -9.41 12.57 -7.53
C SER A 203 -8.44 13.58 -6.90
N CYS A 204 -7.18 13.20 -6.69
CA CYS A 204 -6.17 14.06 -6.09
C CYS A 204 -5.29 14.80 -7.14
N ARG A 205 -5.57 14.63 -8.44
CA ARG A 205 -4.80 15.25 -9.52
C ARG A 205 -4.85 16.78 -9.43
N GLY A 206 -3.68 17.42 -9.39
CA GLY A 206 -3.56 18.87 -9.36
C GLY A 206 -3.72 19.51 -7.98
N HIS A 207 -3.94 18.71 -6.93
CA HIS A 207 -4.06 19.19 -5.56
C HIS A 207 -2.69 19.21 -4.84
N GLY A 208 -2.50 20.16 -3.92
CA GLY A 208 -1.37 20.14 -2.99
C GLY A 208 -1.55 19.08 -1.88
N PRO A 209 -0.48 18.75 -1.12
CA PRO A 209 -0.49 17.65 -0.14
C PRO A 209 -1.62 17.73 0.89
N GLU A 210 -1.97 18.92 1.36
CA GLU A 210 -3.06 19.11 2.33
C GLU A 210 -4.44 18.81 1.75
N ALA A 211 -4.65 19.16 0.48
CA ALA A 211 -5.90 18.88 -0.22
C ALA A 211 -5.98 17.40 -0.60
N GLU A 212 -4.88 16.82 -1.06
CA GLU A 212 -4.75 15.37 -1.29
C GLU A 212 -5.07 14.58 0.00
N ALA A 213 -4.51 14.96 1.15
CA ALA A 213 -4.80 14.31 2.43
C ALA A 213 -6.30 14.36 2.80
N ARG A 214 -6.98 15.50 2.58
CA ARG A 214 -8.42 15.64 2.83
C ARG A 214 -9.25 14.71 1.93
N ILE A 215 -8.92 14.64 0.65
CA ILE A 215 -9.61 13.77 -0.32
C ILE A 215 -9.43 12.30 0.06
N LEU A 216 -8.20 11.88 0.37
CA LEU A 216 -7.90 10.51 0.77
C LEU A 216 -8.65 10.09 2.05
N VAL A 217 -8.77 10.97 3.04
CA VAL A 217 -9.56 10.73 4.25
C VAL A 217 -11.04 10.54 3.90
N ALA A 218 -11.61 11.44 3.11
CA ALA A 218 -13.01 11.37 2.70
C ALA A 218 -13.33 10.08 1.92
N GLU A 219 -12.45 9.68 0.99
CA GLU A 219 -12.59 8.42 0.26
C GLU A 219 -12.52 7.19 1.19
N ALA A 220 -11.60 7.19 2.15
CA ALA A 220 -11.48 6.09 3.10
C ALA A 220 -12.72 5.95 3.98
N GLU A 221 -13.24 7.07 4.50
CA GLU A 221 -14.49 7.07 5.29
C GLU A 221 -15.69 6.60 4.47
N LEU A 222 -15.78 6.99 3.20
CA LEU A 222 -16.83 6.52 2.30
C LEU A 222 -16.78 5.00 2.12
N VAL A 223 -15.59 4.44 1.87
CA VAL A 223 -15.43 2.97 1.74
C VAL A 223 -15.90 2.27 3.01
N TYR A 224 -15.43 2.70 4.19
CA TYR A 224 -15.84 2.10 5.46
C TYR A 224 -17.33 2.25 5.74
N ARG A 225 -17.95 3.37 5.33
CA ARG A 225 -19.40 3.55 5.45
C ARG A 225 -20.14 2.53 4.60
N VAL A 226 -19.76 2.36 3.34
CA VAL A 226 -20.40 1.38 2.44
C VAL A 226 -20.20 -0.04 2.97
N LEU A 227 -19.00 -0.39 3.45
CA LEU A 227 -18.72 -1.70 4.02
C LEU A 227 -19.56 -1.97 5.28
N ALA A 228 -19.72 -0.97 6.15
CA ALA A 228 -20.57 -1.07 7.34
C ALA A 228 -22.06 -1.24 6.97
N ASP A 229 -22.54 -0.52 5.95
CA ASP A 229 -23.93 -0.61 5.46
C ASP A 229 -24.25 -1.98 4.84
N LEU A 230 -23.25 -2.70 4.32
CA LEU A 230 -23.42 -4.05 3.78
C LEU A 230 -23.61 -5.11 4.88
N GLY A 231 -23.25 -4.82 6.13
CA GLY A 231 -23.44 -5.74 7.25
C GLY A 231 -22.57 -7.02 7.20
N GLY A 232 -21.41 -6.94 6.53
CA GLY A 232 -20.46 -8.04 6.38
C GLY A 232 -19.43 -8.11 7.52
N ARG A 233 -18.15 -8.30 7.16
CA ARG A 233 -17.02 -8.37 8.12
C ARG A 233 -16.67 -7.04 8.80
N TYR A 234 -17.05 -5.92 8.19
CA TYR A 234 -16.76 -4.58 8.68
C TYR A 234 -18.08 -3.93 9.10
N GLY A 235 -18.08 -3.25 10.24
CA GLY A 235 -19.28 -2.70 10.86
C GLY A 235 -19.15 -1.24 11.32
N PRO A 236 -20.13 -0.75 12.10
CA PRO A 236 -20.13 0.62 12.61
C PRO A 236 -18.89 1.00 13.42
N ASP A 237 -18.29 0.06 14.15
CA ASP A 237 -17.07 0.29 14.94
C ASP A 237 -15.82 0.50 14.07
N ASP A 238 -15.72 -0.19 12.94
CA ASP A 238 -14.65 0.03 11.95
C ASP A 238 -14.78 1.42 11.31
N LEU A 239 -16.01 1.81 10.94
CA LEU A 239 -16.29 3.15 10.44
C LEU A 239 -15.94 4.22 11.48
N LYS A 240 -16.30 4.00 12.75
CA LYS A 240 -15.95 4.91 13.85
C LYS A 240 -14.43 5.04 13.98
N THR A 241 -13.71 3.92 13.97
CA THR A 241 -12.24 3.91 14.04
C THR A 241 -11.60 4.64 12.86
N ALA A 242 -12.12 4.44 11.64
CA ALA A 242 -11.66 5.14 10.44
C ALA A 242 -11.86 6.66 10.55
N ARG A 243 -13.04 7.10 11.02
CA ARG A 243 -13.34 8.52 11.27
C ARG A 243 -12.45 9.15 12.34
N GLU A 244 -12.19 8.44 13.43
CA GLU A 244 -11.29 8.92 14.49
C GLU A 244 -9.87 9.09 13.96
N ARG A 245 -9.37 8.12 13.17
CA ARG A 245 -8.07 8.23 12.49
C ARG A 245 -8.06 9.38 11.48
N GLY A 246 -9.11 9.52 10.67
CA GLY A 246 -9.29 10.63 9.73
C GLY A 246 -9.23 11.99 10.44
N ALA A 247 -9.99 12.16 11.52
CA ALA A 247 -9.99 13.36 12.33
C ALA A 247 -8.61 13.68 12.92
N LEU A 248 -7.85 12.67 13.37
CA LEU A 248 -6.48 12.85 13.85
C LEU A 248 -5.53 13.34 12.75
N VAL A 249 -5.68 12.84 11.52
CA VAL A 249 -4.90 13.33 10.36
C VAL A 249 -5.28 14.78 10.04
N LEU A 250 -6.58 15.08 9.97
CA LEU A 250 -7.08 16.41 9.62
C LEU A 250 -6.71 17.48 10.65
N LYS A 251 -6.67 17.15 11.95
CA LYS A 251 -6.23 18.06 13.02
C LYS A 251 -4.77 18.51 12.89
N GLN A 252 -3.93 17.75 12.18
CA GLN A 252 -2.53 18.10 11.95
C GLN A 252 -2.33 19.03 10.75
N LEU A 253 -3.36 19.23 9.93
CA LEU A 253 -3.32 20.18 8.81
C LEU A 253 -3.41 21.62 9.34
N PRO A 254 -2.70 22.58 8.72
CA PRO A 254 -2.87 23.99 9.08
C PRO A 254 -4.33 24.42 8.87
N LEU A 255 -4.86 25.14 9.87
CA LEU A 255 -6.13 25.84 9.77
C LEU A 255 -5.95 26.97 8.75
N ARG A 256 -6.68 26.90 7.66
CA ARG A 256 -6.72 27.99 6.66
C ARG A 256 -7.79 29.00 7.04
#